data_AF-K8EFM2-F1
#
_entry.id   AF-K8EFM2-F1
#
_cell.length_a   1.000
_cell.length_b   1.000
_cell.length_c   1.000
_cell.angle_alpha   90.00
_cell.angle_beta   90.00
_cell.angle_gamma   90.00
#
_symmetry.space_group_name_H-M   'P 1'
#
loop_
_entity.id
_entity.type
_entity.pdbx_description
1 polymer ?
#
loop_
_entity_poly.entity_id
_entity_poly.type
_entity_poly.pdbx_seq_one_letter_code
_entity_poly.pdbx_strand_id
1 'polypeptide(L)' 'METQKASSGYRVNQKSDGSLIGIEVICCNKHIGEVRFKDGEVLSCPECGIKHRIKIHHNHFHIDRDNQ' A
#
# COMPACT_ATOMS: atom_id res chain seq x y z
N MET A 1 -8.28 5.39 -26.93
CA MET A 1 -8.63 4.76 -25.65
C MET A 1 -7.42 4.84 -24.77
N GLU A 2 -7.35 5.84 -23.90
CA GLU A 2 -6.28 5.95 -22.92
C GLU A 2 -6.48 4.82 -21.89
N THR A 3 -5.52 3.92 -21.80
CA THR A 3 -5.44 2.91 -20.74
C THR A 3 -5.40 3.67 -19.42
N GLN A 4 -6.53 3.79 -18.73
CA GLN A 4 -6.58 4.31 -17.37
C GLN A 4 -5.67 3.42 -16.53
N LYS A 5 -4.45 3.91 -16.25
CA LYS A 5 -3.55 3.29 -15.27
C LYS A 5 -4.36 3.08 -14.01
N ALA A 6 -4.49 1.83 -13.57
CA ALA A 6 -5.12 1.50 -12.30
C ALA A 6 -4.44 2.34 -11.21
N SER A 7 -5.11 3.40 -10.76
CA SER A 7 -4.50 4.35 -9.82
C SER A 7 -4.25 3.59 -8.53
N SER A 8 -2.96 3.43 -8.20
CA SER A 8 -2.52 2.91 -6.92
C SER A 8 -1.89 4.07 -6.16
N GLY A 9 -2.33 4.26 -4.93
CA GLY A 9 -1.83 5.29 -4.04
C GLY A 9 -1.65 4.74 -2.64
N TYR A 10 -1.15 5.58 -1.74
CA TYR A 10 -1.01 5.22 -0.34
C TYR A 10 -1.23 6.45 0.54
N ARG A 11 -1.58 6.19 1.80
CA ARG A 11 -1.52 7.18 2.89
C ARG A 11 -0.71 6.61 4.03
N VAL A 12 -0.12 7.48 4.83
CA VAL A 12 0.68 7.07 5.98
C VAL A 12 0.03 7.66 7.22
N ASN A 13 -0.32 6.80 8.15
CA ASN A 13 -0.84 7.18 9.46
C ASN A 13 0.33 7.36 10.42
N GLN A 14 0.32 8.47 11.17
CA GLN A 14 1.38 8.83 12.11
C GLN A 14 0.77 9.15 13.48
N LYS A 15 1.53 8.89 14.55
CA LYS A 15 1.20 9.39 15.88
C LYS A 15 1.48 10.89 15.95
N SER A 16 0.96 11.53 17.00
CA SER A 16 1.24 12.94 17.32
C SER A 16 2.74 13.22 17.55
N ASP A 17 3.53 12.22 17.91
CA ASP A 17 4.99 12.31 18.05
C ASP A 17 5.76 12.13 16.73
N GLY A 18 5.07 11.93 15.60
CA GLY A 18 5.67 11.72 14.28
C GLY A 18 6.03 10.26 13.96
N SER A 19 5.84 9.33 14.90
CA SER A 19 6.10 7.91 14.65
C SER A 19 5.08 7.33 13.66
N LEU A 20 5.56 6.63 12.63
CA LEU A 20 4.70 5.97 11.65
C LEU A 20 3.97 4.78 12.29
N ILE A 21 2.65 4.73 12.12
CA ILE A 21 1.76 3.67 12.65
C ILE A 21 1.52 2.61 11.58
N GLY A 22 1.11 3.08 10.40
CA GLY A 22 0.57 2.22 9.37
C GLY A 22 0.57 2.89 8.00
N ILE A 23 0.47 2.04 6.98
CA ILE A 23 0.36 2.43 5.58
C ILE A 23 -1.00 1.93 5.10
N GLU A 24 -1.83 2.85 4.64
CA GLU A 24 -3.10 2.54 4.01
C GLU A 24 -2.89 2.45 2.50
N VAL A 25 -3.31 1.34 1.89
CA VAL A 25 -3.11 1.08 0.47
C VAL A 25 -4.40 1.40 -0.29
N ILE A 26 -4.27 2.15 -1.38
CA ILE A 26 -5.36 2.45 -2.31
C ILE A 26 -5.10 1.69 -3.60
N CYS A 27 -6.08 0.87 -4.02
CA CYS A 27 -6.06 0.16 -5.29
C CYS A 27 -7.46 0.11 -5.88
N CYS A 28 -7.58 0.14 -7.21
CA CYS A 28 -8.86 0.19 -7.91
C CYS A 28 -9.74 1.38 -7.46
N ASN A 29 -9.10 2.52 -7.17
CA ASN A 29 -9.74 3.73 -6.63
C ASN A 29 -10.46 3.53 -5.28
N LYS A 30 -10.12 2.47 -4.54
CA LYS A 30 -10.69 2.14 -3.23
C LYS A 30 -9.59 1.91 -2.19
N HIS A 31 -9.89 2.19 -0.93
CA HIS A 31 -9.03 1.80 0.20
C HIS A 31 -9.18 0.30 0.41
N ILE A 32 -8.07 -0.45 0.26
CA ILE A 32 -8.10 -1.92 0.36
C ILE A 32 -7.71 -2.42 1.75
N GLY A 33 -7.13 -1.54 2.58
CA GLY A 33 -6.80 -1.83 3.97
C GLY A 33 -5.59 -1.05 4.45
N GLU A 34 -5.34 -1.15 5.75
CA GLU A 34 -4.18 -0.62 6.44
C GLU A 34 -3.30 -1.77 6.92
N VAL A 35 -1.99 -1.65 6.69
CA VAL A 35 -0.97 -2.52 7.26
C VAL A 35 -0.11 -1.72 8.22
N ARG A 36 0.47 -2.41 9.21
CA ARG A 36 1.42 -1.76 10.11
C ARG A 36 2.63 -1.28 9.32
N PHE A 37 3.29 -0.22 9.77
CA PHE A 37 4.58 0.19 9.22
C PHE A 37 5.67 -0.83 9.63
N LYS A 38 5.64 -1.99 8.99
CA LYS A 38 6.52 -3.13 9.23
C LYS A 38 6.90 -3.77 7.89
N ASP A 39 8.15 -4.25 7.81
CA ASP A 39 8.64 -4.90 6.61
C ASP A 39 7.90 -6.22 6.33
N GLY A 40 7.60 -6.47 5.06
CA GLY A 40 7.04 -7.72 4.58
C GLY A 40 5.52 -7.84 4.68
N GLU A 41 4.80 -6.83 5.17
CA GLU A 41 3.35 -6.81 5.21
C GLU A 41 2.74 -6.90 3.80
N VAL A 42 1.61 -7.62 3.67
CA VAL A 42 0.95 -7.86 2.38
C VAL A 42 -0.54 -7.60 2.49
N LEU A 43 -1.08 -6.89 1.50
CA LEU A 43 -2.51 -6.67 1.28
C LEU A 43 -2.91 -7.21 -0.08
N SER A 44 -4.02 -7.92 -0.18
CA SER A 44 -4.57 -8.34 -1.47
C SER A 44 -5.73 -7.44 -1.84
N CYS A 45 -5.74 -6.87 -3.04
CA CYS A 45 -6.88 -6.09 -3.50
C CYS A 45 -8.05 -7.04 -3.80
N PRO A 46 -9.22 -6.89 -3.15
CA PRO A 46 -10.36 -7.77 -3.38
C PRO A 46 -10.98 -7.59 -4.77
N GLU A 47 -10.70 -6.48 -5.45
CA GLU A 47 -11.30 -6.14 -6.75
C GLU A 47 -10.50 -6.71 -7.93
N CYS A 48 -9.17 -6.61 -7.88
CA CYS A 48 -8.29 -7.05 -8.99
C CYS A 48 -7.41 -8.25 -8.64
N GLY A 49 -7.42 -8.72 -7.39
CA GLY A 49 -6.60 -9.84 -6.93
C GLY A 49 -5.12 -9.52 -6.72
N ILE A 50 -4.62 -8.36 -7.18
CA ILE A 50 -3.22 -7.95 -7.05
C ILE A 50 -2.81 -7.91 -5.58
N LYS A 51 -1.66 -8.52 -5.28
CA LYS A 51 -1.02 -8.45 -3.97
C LYS A 51 -0.10 -7.23 -3.91
N HIS A 52 -0.32 -6.41 -2.90
CA HIS A 52 0.48 -5.24 -2.54
C HIS A 52 1.39 -5.60 -1.37
N ARG A 53 2.69 -5.70 -1.62
CA ARG A 53 3.69 -6.00 -0.59
C ARG A 53 4.42 -4.73 -0.18
N ILE A 54 4.48 -4.47 1.12
CA ILE A 54 5.28 -3.39 1.69
C ILE A 54 6.70 -3.90 1.95
N LYS A 55 7.69 -3.15 1.46
CA LYS A 55 9.10 -3.33 1.80
C LYS A 55 9.64 -2.07 2.42
N ILE A 56 10.18 -2.15 3.63
CA ILE A 56 10.76 -1.02 4.34
C ILE A 56 12.27 -1.05 4.16
N HIS A 57 12.81 0.03 3.61
CA HIS A 57 14.23 0.23 3.36
C HIS A 57 14.71 1.46 4.12
N HIS A 58 15.39 1.23 5.24
CA HIS A 58 15.92 2.28 6.12
C HIS A 58 14.85 3.33 6.50
N ASN A 59 14.77 4.43 5.76
CA ASN A 59 13.90 5.58 6.00
C ASN A 59 12.73 5.72 5.01
N HIS A 60 12.60 4.81 4.05
CA HIS A 60 11.54 4.82 3.06
C HIS A 60 10.94 3.43 2.90
N PHE A 61 9.84 3.34 2.17
CA PHE A 61 9.20 2.08 1.86
C PHE A 61 8.79 2.02 0.39
N HIS A 62 8.61 0.80 -0.11
CA HIS A 62 8.11 0.49 -1.44
C HIS A 62 6.83 -0.33 -1.32
N ILE A 63 5.93 -0.14 -2.28
CA ILE A 63 4.72 -0.96 -2.44
C ILE A 63 4.85 -1.70 -3.76
N ASP A 64 5.26 -2.95 -3.69
CA ASP A 64 5.34 -3.82 -4.87
C ASP A 64 3.98 -4.40 -5.20
N ARG A 65 3.64 -4.45 -6.49
CA ARG A 65 2.40 -5.06 -7.01
C ARG A 65 2.76 -6.38 -7.67
N ASP A 66 2.25 -7.48 -7.13
CA ASP A 66 2.43 -8.82 -7.66
C ASP A 66 1.10 -9.33 -8.22
N ASN A 67 1.10 -9.71 -9.51
CA ASN A 67 -0.06 -10.12 -10.29
C ASN A 67 0.04 -11.61 -10.67
N GLN A 68 0.39 -12.45 -9.69
CA GLN A 68 0.39 -13.92 -9.82
C GLN A 68 -1.00 -14.46 -10.13
#